data_AF-A0A7X4E069-F1
#
_entry.id   AF-A0A7X4E069-F1
#
_cell.length_a   1.000
_cell.length_b   1.000
_cell.length_c   1.000
_cell.angle_alpha   90.00
_cell.angle_beta   90.00
_cell.angle_gamma   90.00
#
_symmetry.space_group_name_H-M   'P 1'
#
loop_
_entity.id
_entity.type
_entity.pdbx_description
1 polymer ?
#
loop_
_entity_poly.entity_id
_entity_poly.type
_entity_poly.pdbx_seq_one_letter_code
_entity_poly.pdbx_strand_id
1 'polypeptide(L)'
;LTVRERMAEHSSNPNCNSCHNVIDPLGLALENFDVTGSWRIRDGGNPVDPVGEMYNGRELAGPEDLRDALLEIPDVILSTFTENLMAYALGRRVEYYDMPTIRTINREAAGHGYRMSSFIMGVVRSPAFRMARAGTVAEEQPVSGSGAPPATPNN
;
A
#
# COMPACT_ATOMS: atom_id res chain seq x y z
N LEU A 1 -21.63 -14.47 -19.55
CA LEU A 1 -20.19 -14.48 -19.28
C LEU A 1 -19.94 -14.67 -17.79
N THR A 2 -19.14 -15.68 -17.43
CA THR A 2 -18.56 -15.85 -16.09
C THR A 2 -17.61 -14.69 -15.77
N VAL A 3 -17.15 -14.58 -14.51
CA VAL A 3 -16.16 -13.57 -14.14
C VAL A 3 -14.86 -13.77 -14.94
N ARG A 4 -14.37 -15.01 -15.03
CA ARG A 4 -13.21 -15.37 -15.86
C ARG A 4 -13.35 -14.91 -17.30
N GLU A 5 -14.48 -15.20 -17.94
CA GLU A 5 -14.70 -14.84 -19.35
C GLU A 5 -14.67 -13.31 -19.55
N ARG A 6 -15.28 -12.55 -18.64
CA ARG A 6 -15.24 -11.07 -18.69
C ARG A 6 -13.82 -10.53 -18.50
N MET A 7 -13.04 -11.12 -17.60
CA MET A 7 -11.66 -10.71 -17.36
C MET A 7 -10.75 -11.08 -18.55
N ALA A 8 -10.94 -12.26 -19.14
CA ALA A 8 -10.21 -12.67 -20.34
C ALA A 8 -10.52 -11.77 -21.55
N GLU A 9 -11.78 -11.35 -21.70
CA GLU A 9 -12.15 -10.34 -22.70
C GLU A 9 -11.44 -9.00 -22.42
N HIS A 10 -11.41 -8.55 -21.16
CA HIS A 10 -10.74 -7.31 -20.76
C HIS A 10 -9.21 -7.35 -20.96
N SER A 11 -8.57 -8.45 -20.58
CA SER A 11 -7.12 -8.63 -20.68
C SER A 11 -6.64 -9.01 -22.09
N SER A 12 -7.55 -9.23 -23.04
CA SER A 12 -7.19 -9.41 -24.46
C SER A 12 -6.49 -8.19 -25.06
N ASN A 13 -6.69 -7.00 -24.51
CA ASN A 13 -5.95 -5.80 -24.89
C ASN A 13 -4.55 -5.83 -24.24
N PRO A 14 -3.45 -5.77 -25.02
CA PRO A 14 -2.09 -5.80 -24.49
C PRO A 14 -1.79 -4.72 -23.44
N ASN A 15 -2.42 -3.54 -23.55
CA ASN A 15 -2.23 -2.47 -22.56
C ASN A 15 -2.83 -2.85 -21.20
N CYS A 16 -3.99 -3.51 -21.20
CA CYS A 16 -4.65 -3.99 -19.99
C CYS A 16 -3.90 -5.20 -19.40
N ASN A 17 -3.45 -6.12 -20.25
CA ASN A 17 -2.74 -7.33 -19.82
C ASN A 17 -1.46 -7.05 -19.02
N SER A 18 -0.83 -5.87 -19.24
CA SER A 18 0.40 -5.48 -18.54
C SER A 18 0.27 -5.43 -17.01
N CYS A 19 -0.93 -5.12 -16.50
CA CYS A 19 -1.25 -5.11 -15.08
C CYS A 19 -2.15 -6.29 -14.70
N HIS A 20 -3.10 -6.66 -15.57
CA HIS A 20 -4.09 -7.69 -15.27
C HIS A 20 -3.49 -9.08 -15.14
N ASN A 21 -2.38 -9.38 -15.81
CA ASN A 21 -1.62 -10.62 -15.59
C ASN A 21 -1.13 -10.81 -14.13
N VAL A 22 -0.99 -9.73 -13.36
CA VAL A 22 -0.61 -9.76 -11.94
C VAL A 22 -1.83 -9.69 -11.03
N ILE A 23 -2.83 -8.88 -11.38
CA ILE A 23 -3.98 -8.58 -10.52
C ILE A 23 -5.06 -9.67 -10.58
N ASP A 24 -5.41 -10.12 -11.78
CA ASP A 24 -6.54 -11.00 -12.03
C ASP A 24 -6.43 -12.36 -11.33
N PRO A 25 -5.26 -13.05 -11.34
CA PRO A 25 -5.13 -14.35 -10.68
C PRO A 25 -5.44 -14.31 -9.19
N LEU A 26 -5.06 -13.22 -8.51
CA LEU A 26 -5.33 -13.04 -7.08
C LEU A 26 -6.82 -12.83 -6.82
N GLY A 27 -7.49 -12.08 -7.70
CA GLY A 27 -8.93 -11.86 -7.63
C GLY A 27 -9.74 -13.13 -7.92
N LEU A 28 -9.34 -13.91 -8.91
CA LEU A 28 -9.98 -15.19 -9.26
C LEU A 28 -9.86 -16.20 -8.11
N ALA A 29 -8.70 -16.29 -7.46
CA ALA A 29 -8.53 -17.13 -6.28
C ALA A 29 -9.48 -16.78 -5.11
N LEU A 30 -10.07 -15.58 -5.13
CA LEU A 30 -11.06 -15.11 -4.16
C LEU A 30 -12.51 -15.14 -4.69
N GLU A 31 -12.77 -15.65 -5.89
CA GLU A 31 -14.09 -15.60 -6.54
C GLU A 31 -15.19 -16.31 -5.72
N ASN A 32 -14.81 -17.26 -4.86
CA ASN A 32 -15.74 -17.92 -3.94
C ASN A 32 -16.32 -17.00 -2.87
N PHE A 33 -15.77 -15.81 -2.65
CA PHE A 33 -16.36 -14.81 -1.77
C PHE A 33 -17.19 -13.82 -2.58
N ASP A 34 -18.46 -13.62 -2.18
CA ASP A 34 -19.26 -12.53 -2.72
C ASP A 34 -18.87 -11.18 -2.10
N VAL A 35 -19.56 -10.10 -2.51
CA VAL A 35 -19.30 -8.73 -2.04
C VAL A 35 -19.53 -8.53 -0.54
N THR A 36 -20.22 -9.46 0.13
CA THR A 36 -20.43 -9.46 1.59
C THR A 36 -19.43 -10.35 2.33
N GLY A 37 -18.60 -11.09 1.60
CA GLY A 37 -17.69 -12.10 2.14
C GLY A 37 -18.37 -13.46 2.38
N SER A 38 -19.57 -13.69 1.84
CA SER A 38 -20.24 -14.99 1.94
C SER A 38 -19.67 -15.97 0.91
N TRP A 39 -19.52 -17.23 1.32
CA TRP A 39 -19.04 -18.28 0.43
C TRP A 39 -20.10 -18.65 -0.62
N ARG A 40 -19.67 -18.77 -1.88
CA ARG A 40 -20.50 -19.16 -3.01
C ARG A 40 -19.79 -20.14 -3.94
N ILE A 41 -20.59 -20.99 -4.58
CA ILE A 41 -20.17 -21.92 -5.64
C ILE A 41 -20.75 -21.54 -7.00
N ARG A 42 -21.63 -20.53 -7.03
CA ARG A 42 -22.25 -20.02 -8.25
C ARG A 42 -22.38 -18.50 -8.21
N ASP A 43 -22.24 -17.87 -9.37
CA ASP A 43 -22.48 -16.45 -9.61
C ASP A 43 -23.40 -16.24 -10.81
N GLY A 44 -24.53 -15.57 -10.60
CA GLY A 44 -25.51 -15.32 -11.68
C GLY A 44 -25.93 -16.61 -12.40
N GLY A 45 -26.01 -17.74 -11.69
CA GLY A 45 -26.34 -19.06 -12.22
C GLY A 45 -25.13 -19.86 -12.75
N ASN A 46 -24.00 -19.23 -13.03
CA ASN A 46 -22.78 -19.89 -13.51
C ASN A 46 -21.98 -20.49 -12.36
N PRO A 47 -21.27 -21.61 -12.54
CA PRO A 47 -20.32 -22.08 -11.53
C PRO A 47 -19.17 -21.07 -11.35
N VAL A 48 -18.72 -20.95 -10.10
CA VAL A 48 -17.49 -20.19 -9.75
C VAL A 48 -16.27 -21.00 -10.18
N ASP A 49 -15.26 -20.33 -10.71
CA ASP A 49 -14.00 -20.92 -11.17
C ASP A 49 -12.81 -20.16 -10.56
N PRO A 50 -12.38 -20.56 -9.35
CA PRO A 50 -11.38 -19.81 -8.60
C PRO A 50 -9.94 -20.04 -9.09
N VAL A 51 -9.74 -20.79 -10.18
CA VAL A 51 -8.40 -21.21 -10.60
C VAL A 51 -7.59 -20.02 -11.14
N GLY A 52 -6.35 -19.86 -10.72
CA GLY A 52 -5.47 -18.79 -11.19
C GLY A 52 -4.02 -19.27 -11.32
N GLU A 53 -3.23 -18.51 -12.05
CA GLU A 53 -1.77 -18.68 -12.10
C GLU A 53 -1.14 -17.34 -11.79
N MET A 54 -0.35 -17.26 -10.71
CA MET A 54 0.38 -16.06 -10.37
C MET A 54 1.45 -15.73 -11.41
N TYR A 55 1.93 -14.49 -11.44
CA TYR A 55 2.98 -14.03 -12.36
C TYR A 55 4.29 -14.84 -12.28
N ASN A 56 4.51 -15.59 -11.20
CA ASN A 56 5.66 -16.46 -10.98
C ASN A 56 5.40 -17.93 -11.38
N GLY A 57 4.24 -18.24 -11.97
CA GLY A 57 3.83 -19.59 -12.38
C GLY A 57 3.19 -20.43 -11.28
N ARG A 58 2.97 -19.88 -10.07
CA ARG A 58 2.31 -20.63 -8.99
C ARG A 58 0.81 -20.76 -9.26
N GLU A 59 0.34 -22.00 -9.36
CA GLU A 59 -1.08 -22.31 -9.50
C GLU A 59 -1.83 -22.00 -8.19
N LEU A 60 -3.06 -21.52 -8.34
CA LEU A 60 -4.01 -21.21 -7.28
C LEU A 60 -5.31 -21.93 -7.61
N ALA A 61 -5.82 -22.78 -6.74
CA ALA A 61 -7.17 -23.36 -6.86
C ALA A 61 -8.19 -22.65 -5.96
N GLY A 62 -7.77 -21.64 -5.19
CA GLY A 62 -8.66 -20.87 -4.33
C GLY A 62 -7.93 -20.10 -3.24
N PRO A 63 -8.66 -19.68 -2.19
CA PRO A 63 -8.14 -18.75 -1.19
C PRO A 63 -7.06 -19.37 -0.29
N GLU A 64 -7.10 -20.68 -0.06
CA GLU A 64 -6.07 -21.37 0.72
C GLU A 64 -4.72 -21.37 -0.01
N ASP A 65 -4.72 -21.69 -1.30
CA ASP A 65 -3.50 -21.65 -2.11
C ASP A 65 -2.97 -20.22 -2.24
N LEU A 66 -3.85 -19.22 -2.34
CA LEU A 66 -3.46 -17.82 -2.34
C LEU A 66 -2.79 -17.42 -1.02
N ARG A 67 -3.37 -17.82 0.13
CA ARG A 67 -2.74 -17.59 1.43
C ARG A 67 -1.35 -18.21 1.48
N ASP A 68 -1.22 -19.46 1.04
CA ASP A 68 0.05 -20.18 1.10
C ASP A 68 1.10 -19.54 0.16
N ALA A 69 0.68 -19.09 -1.03
CA ALA A 69 1.53 -18.32 -1.95
C ALA A 69 2.04 -17.01 -1.32
N LEU A 70 1.14 -16.30 -0.65
CA LEU A 70 1.45 -15.04 0.00
C LEU A 70 2.44 -15.23 1.16
N LEU A 71 2.37 -16.37 1.86
CA LEU A 71 3.32 -16.73 2.92
C LEU A 71 4.73 -17.08 2.40
N GLU A 72 4.88 -17.42 1.12
CA GLU A 72 6.18 -17.64 0.47
C GLU A 72 6.89 -16.30 0.14
N ILE A 73 6.16 -15.17 0.10
CA ILE A 73 6.69 -13.82 -0.16
C ILE A 73 6.41 -12.85 1.01
N PRO A 74 6.80 -13.20 2.26
CA PRO A 74 6.39 -12.47 3.46
C PRO A 74 6.89 -11.02 3.48
N ASP A 75 8.03 -10.73 2.84
CA ASP A 75 8.61 -9.39 2.84
C ASP A 75 7.70 -8.33 2.22
N VAL A 76 6.92 -8.68 1.18
CA VAL A 76 5.98 -7.76 0.54
C VAL A 76 4.87 -7.39 1.52
N ILE A 77 4.27 -8.40 2.15
CA ILE A 77 3.15 -8.25 3.08
C ILE A 77 3.59 -7.49 4.32
N LEU A 78 4.74 -7.86 4.89
CA LEU A 78 5.26 -7.24 6.10
C LEU A 78 5.72 -5.81 5.86
N SER A 79 6.29 -5.50 4.68
CA SER A 79 6.65 -4.11 4.34
C SER A 79 5.41 -3.23 4.21
N THR A 80 4.39 -3.66 3.47
CA THR A 80 3.13 -2.94 3.36
C THR A 80 2.41 -2.79 4.71
N PHE A 81 2.43 -3.85 5.53
CA PHE A 81 1.87 -3.81 6.87
C PHE A 81 2.58 -2.75 7.74
N THR A 82 3.91 -2.79 7.79
CA THR A 82 4.72 -1.86 8.60
C THR A 82 4.62 -0.42 8.08
N GLU A 83 4.55 -0.21 6.76
CA GLU A 83 4.30 1.09 6.15
C GLU A 83 2.97 1.69 6.60
N ASN A 84 1.88 0.93 6.52
CA ASN A 84 0.56 1.39 6.94
C ASN A 84 0.50 1.65 8.45
N LEU A 85 1.11 0.78 9.25
CA LEU A 85 1.21 0.96 10.70
C LEU A 85 1.99 2.23 11.06
N MET A 86 3.12 2.46 10.39
CA MET A 86 3.95 3.65 10.59
C MET A 86 3.22 4.92 10.13
N ALA A 87 2.54 4.89 8.98
CA ALA A 87 1.75 6.02 8.49
C ALA A 87 0.63 6.39 9.49
N TYR A 88 -0.08 5.39 10.00
CA TYR A 88 -1.10 5.58 11.02
C TYR A 88 -0.53 6.18 12.31
N ALA A 89 0.59 5.64 12.81
CA ALA A 89 1.21 6.10 14.04
C ALA A 89 1.80 7.51 13.95
N LEU A 90 2.30 7.91 12.77
CA LEU A 90 2.90 9.22 12.54
C LEU A 90 1.88 10.31 12.15
N GLY A 91 0.66 9.91 11.76
CA GLY A 91 -0.34 10.84 11.23
C GLY A 91 0.07 11.50 9.90
N ARG A 92 1.04 10.90 9.18
CA ARG A 92 1.52 11.36 7.87
C ARG A 92 1.83 10.17 6.98
N ARG A 93 1.93 10.41 5.68
CA ARG A 93 2.45 9.41 4.73
C ARG A 93 3.89 9.06 5.08
N VAL A 94 4.25 7.79 4.88
CA VAL A 94 5.64 7.33 4.87
C VAL A 94 6.35 7.93 3.67
N GLU A 95 7.60 8.35 3.88
CA GLU A 95 8.46 8.92 2.85
C GLU A 95 9.64 7.99 2.55
N TYR A 96 10.36 8.25 1.45
CA TYR A 96 11.51 7.42 1.05
C TYR A 96 12.56 7.25 2.16
N TYR A 97 12.74 8.28 3.01
CA TYR A 97 13.69 8.27 4.13
C TYR A 97 13.22 7.45 5.34
N ASP A 98 11.94 7.05 5.40
CA ASP A 98 11.41 6.16 6.42
C ASP A 98 11.65 4.67 6.06
N MET A 99 11.87 4.35 4.78
CA MET A 99 12.07 2.98 4.30
C MET A 99 13.20 2.20 4.99
N PRO A 100 14.35 2.80 5.36
CA PRO A 100 15.35 2.12 6.18
C PRO A 100 14.79 1.68 7.54
N THR A 101 13.98 2.51 8.19
CA THR A 101 13.32 2.19 9.46
C THR A 101 12.36 1.01 9.29
N ILE A 102 11.51 1.04 8.26
CA ILE A 102 10.57 -0.06 7.95
C ILE A 102 11.31 -1.38 7.77
N ARG A 103 12.39 -1.40 6.98
CA ARG A 103 13.21 -2.61 6.77
C ARG A 103 13.84 -3.10 8.08
N THR A 104 14.30 -2.20 8.95
CA THR A 104 14.82 -2.58 10.27
C THR A 104 13.74 -3.23 11.13
N ILE A 105 12.54 -2.62 11.20
CA ILE A 105 11.41 -3.16 11.96
C ILE A 105 11.06 -4.57 11.48
N ASN A 106 10.98 -4.79 10.17
CA ASN A 106 10.66 -6.11 9.61
C ASN A 106 11.70 -7.17 9.98
N ARG A 107 13.01 -6.83 9.91
CA ARG A 107 14.10 -7.75 10.29
C ARG A 107 14.07 -8.07 11.79
N GLU A 108 13.85 -7.07 12.64
CA GLU A 108 13.76 -7.27 14.09
C GLU A 108 12.52 -8.12 14.44
N ALA A 109 11.38 -7.86 13.79
CA ALA A 109 10.17 -8.65 13.97
C ALA A 109 10.37 -10.12 13.58
N ALA A 110 11.14 -10.41 12.52
CA ALA A 110 11.48 -11.78 12.13
C ALA A 110 12.21 -12.53 13.25
N GLY A 111 13.18 -11.89 13.93
CA GLY A 111 13.88 -12.45 15.09
C GLY A 111 12.98 -12.70 16.31
N HIS A 112 11.76 -12.16 16.30
CA HIS A 112 10.77 -12.30 17.36
C HIS A 112 9.51 -13.06 16.90
N GLY A 113 9.60 -13.84 15.82
CA GLY A 113 8.49 -14.67 15.33
C GLY A 113 7.31 -13.84 14.81
N TYR A 114 7.58 -12.69 14.20
CA TYR A 114 6.58 -11.80 13.60
C TYR A 114 5.43 -11.39 14.53
N ARG A 115 5.70 -11.32 15.84
CA ARG A 115 4.70 -10.86 16.81
C ARG A 115 4.29 -9.42 16.52
N MET A 116 2.98 -9.16 16.55
CA MET A 116 2.41 -7.82 16.39
C MET A 116 3.08 -6.78 17.31
N SER A 117 3.38 -7.16 18.55
CA SER A 117 4.08 -6.32 19.53
C SER A 117 5.44 -5.81 19.03
N SER A 118 6.16 -6.62 18.23
CA SER A 118 7.48 -6.26 17.69
C SER A 118 7.37 -5.12 16.68
N PHE A 119 6.36 -5.15 15.81
CA PHE A 119 6.09 -4.08 14.85
C PHE A 119 5.69 -2.78 15.54
N ILE A 120 4.75 -2.85 16.49
CA ILE A 120 4.30 -1.68 17.27
C ILE A 120 5.48 -1.05 18.00
N MET A 121 6.27 -1.86 18.71
CA MET A 121 7.44 -1.35 19.44
C MET A 121 8.52 -0.83 18.51
N GLY A 122 8.71 -1.42 17.33
CA GLY A 122 9.60 -0.92 16.29
C GLY A 122 9.22 0.49 15.83
N VAL A 123 7.92 0.72 15.57
CA VAL A 123 7.41 2.06 15.20
C VAL A 123 7.57 3.03 16.36
N VAL A 124 7.16 2.69 17.58
CA VAL A 124 7.25 3.56 18.77
C VAL A 124 8.70 3.93 19.10
N ARG A 125 9.65 3.02 18.87
CA ARG A 125 11.08 3.28 19.12
C ARG A 125 11.77 4.02 17.97
N SER A 126 11.10 4.18 16.83
CA SER A 126 11.70 4.78 15.64
C SER A 126 12.06 6.26 15.82
N PRO A 127 13.10 6.74 15.11
CA PRO A 127 13.41 8.16 14.98
C PRO A 127 12.21 9.01 14.57
N ALA A 128 11.43 8.54 13.59
CA ALA A 128 10.30 9.26 13.03
C ALA A 128 9.18 9.48 14.05
N PHE A 129 8.97 8.54 14.99
CA PHE A 129 7.95 8.65 16.03
C PHE A 129 8.42 9.50 17.21
N ARG A 130 9.72 9.41 17.56
CA ARG A 130 10.27 10.03 18.77
C ARG A 130 10.77 11.46 18.58
N MET A 131 10.96 11.89 17.34
CA MET A 131 11.53 13.20 17.02
C MET A 131 10.58 14.00 16.15
N ALA A 132 10.31 15.25 16.56
CA ALA A 132 9.69 16.23 15.69
C ALA A 132 10.76 16.91 14.84
N ARG A 133 10.48 17.15 13.55
CA ARG A 133 11.28 18.11 12.79
C ARG A 133 11.00 19.49 13.36
N ALA A 134 12.06 20.25 13.69
CA ALA A 134 11.89 21.66 14.01
C ALA A 134 11.18 22.32 12.82
N GLY A 135 10.06 22.99 13.09
CA GLY A 135 9.42 23.80 12.07
C GLY A 135 10.44 24.80 11.56
N THR A 136 10.54 24.95 10.24
CA THR A 136 11.22 26.11 9.66
C THR A 136 10.55 27.33 10.24
N VAL A 137 11.22 28.04 11.16
CA VAL A 137 10.75 29.34 11.63
C VAL A 137 10.63 30.17 10.36
N ALA A 138 9.41 30.59 10.01
CA ALA A 138 9.21 31.51 8.90
C ALA A 138 10.09 32.72 9.19
N GLU A 139 11.06 32.98 8.32
CA GLU A 139 11.87 34.19 8.36
C GLU A 139 10.88 35.35 8.21
N GLU A 140 10.63 36.07 9.31
CA GLU A 140 9.87 37.32 9.28
C GLU A 140 10.58 38.25 8.30
N GLN A 141 9.98 38.47 7.13
CA GLN A 141 10.47 39.49 6.22
C GLN A 141 10.33 40.84 6.93
N PRO A 142 11.42 41.61 7.09
CA PRO A 142 11.32 42.93 7.67
C PRO A 142 10.45 43.79 6.74
N VAL A 143 9.37 44.36 7.28
CA VAL A 143 8.53 45.29 6.54
C VAL A 143 9.40 46.50 6.15
N SER A 144 9.76 46.60 4.87
CA SER A 144 10.49 47.77 4.37
C SER A 144 9.50 48.92 4.25
N GLY A 145 9.44 49.77 5.28
CA GLY A 145 8.73 51.04 5.19
C GLY A 145 9.43 51.96 4.19
N SER A 146 8.91 52.04 2.96
CA SER A 146 9.27 53.13 2.04
C SER A 146 8.23 54.24 2.15
N GLY A 147 8.43 55.12 3.13
CA GLY A 147 7.81 56.45 3.10
C GLY A 147 8.50 57.29 2.03
N ALA A 148 7.92 57.37 0.83
CA ALA A 148 8.32 58.36 -0.17
C ALA A 148 7.63 59.70 0.17
N PRO A 149 8.36 60.82 0.32
CA PRO A 149 7.75 62.14 0.46
C PRO A 149 7.11 62.59 -0.86
N PRO A 150 6.04 63.40 -0.83
CA PRO A 150 5.32 63.81 -2.03
C PRO A 150 6.15 64.77 -2.89
N ALA A 151 6.20 64.50 -4.20
CA ALA A 151 6.81 65.38 -5.19
C ALA A 151 5.98 66.68 -5.32
N THR A 152 6.67 67.82 -5.24
CA THR A 152 6.11 69.15 -5.52
C THR A 152 5.71 69.29 -7.00
N PRO A 153 4.64 70.04 -7.33
CA PRO A 153 4.23 70.24 -8.72
C PRO A 153 5.08 71.32 -9.40
N ASN A 154 5.50 71.06 -10.63
CA ASN A 154 6.02 72.08 -11.53
C ASN A 154 4.95 72.48 -12.55
N ASN A 155 4.63 73.77 -12.49
CA ASN A 155 4.00 74.69 -13.45
C ASN A 155 3.59 74.15 -14.82
#